data_AF-A0A963JU86-F1
#
_entry.id   AF-A0A963JU86-F1
#
_cell.length_a   1.000
_cell.length_b   1.000
_cell.length_c   1.000
_cell.angle_alpha   90.00
_cell.angle_beta   90.00
_cell.angle_gamma   90.00
#
_symmetry.space_group_name_H-M   'P 1'
#
loop_
_entity.id
_entity.type
_entity.pdbx_description
1 polymer ?
#
loop_
_entity_poly.entity_id
_entity_poly.type
_entity_poly.pdbx_seq_one_letter_code
_entity_poly.pdbx_strand_id
1 'polypeptide(L)'
;VQLGADVPFFLCGHNAWVEGIGDKIQPLTGAWALPAARFVVVKPEAGLDTREIFSSPDLKRDSDSAIISGFAAEHFDFGRNDLQNVAQALCPEVEKAINWLKTRGLHGRMTGSGSAVFAQMPHAADLDGAPSAWQVRVCENLLRHPLAGWAKDESFGLLP
;
A
#
# COMPACT_ATOMS: atom_id res chain seq x y z
N VAL A 1 -11.74 16.90 -0.97
CA VAL A 1 -11.43 16.08 0.23
C VAL A 1 -11.11 17.03 1.39
N GLN A 2 -11.81 16.94 2.53
CA GLN A 2 -11.62 17.87 3.67
C GLN A 2 -10.79 17.28 4.83
N LEU A 3 -10.77 15.96 5.03
CA LEU A 3 -10.12 15.30 6.18
C LEU A 3 -8.95 14.38 5.81
N GLY A 4 -8.84 13.95 4.55
CA GLY A 4 -7.77 13.07 4.05
C GLY A 4 -8.27 12.19 2.91
N ALA A 5 -7.42 11.92 1.90
CA ALA A 5 -7.83 11.20 0.68
C ALA A 5 -8.29 9.77 0.96
N ASP A 6 -7.75 9.14 2.00
CA ASP A 6 -8.04 7.75 2.36
C ASP A 6 -9.21 7.61 3.34
N VAL A 7 -9.75 8.71 3.88
CA VAL A 7 -10.88 8.66 4.83
C VAL A 7 -12.10 7.96 4.23
N PRO A 8 -12.54 8.26 2.99
CA PRO A 8 -13.66 7.55 2.36
C PRO A 8 -13.42 6.03 2.29
N PHE A 9 -12.20 5.59 1.98
CA PHE A 9 -11.84 4.17 1.92
C PHE A 9 -12.04 3.48 3.27
N PHE A 10 -11.58 4.08 4.37
CA PHE A 10 -11.75 3.51 5.72
C PHE A 10 -13.22 3.42 6.14
N LEU A 11 -14.07 4.36 5.71
CA LEU A 11 -15.50 4.34 5.99
C LEU A 11 -16.24 3.23 5.23
N CYS A 12 -15.78 2.86 4.02
CA CYS A 12 -16.34 1.71 3.29
C CYS A 12 -16.10 0.36 4.01
N GLY A 13 -15.08 0.28 4.86
CA GLY A 13 -14.87 -0.84 5.78
C GLY A 13 -14.41 -2.17 5.14
N HIS A 14 -14.12 -2.18 3.84
CA HIS A 14 -13.71 -3.35 3.08
C HIS A 14 -12.54 -2.99 2.15
N ASN A 15 -11.77 -4.01 1.74
CA ASN A 15 -10.76 -3.84 0.69
C ASN A 15 -11.46 -3.36 -0.59
N ALA A 16 -10.84 -2.43 -1.31
CA ALA A 16 -11.47 -1.77 -2.45
C ALA A 16 -10.43 -1.38 -3.51
N TRP A 17 -10.86 -1.40 -4.76
CA TRP A 17 -10.21 -0.72 -5.87
C TRP A 17 -10.56 0.76 -5.78
N VAL A 18 -9.54 1.63 -5.83
CA VAL A 18 -9.72 3.07 -5.64
C VAL A 18 -9.12 3.83 -6.81
N GLU A 19 -9.93 4.71 -7.41
CA GLU A 19 -9.56 5.51 -8.58
C GLU A 19 -9.92 6.99 -8.37
N GLY A 20 -9.64 7.81 -9.39
CA GLY A 20 -9.88 9.25 -9.34
C GLY A 20 -8.91 9.93 -8.39
N ILE A 21 -9.42 10.78 -7.50
CA ILE A 21 -8.62 11.44 -6.45
C ILE A 21 -8.72 10.72 -5.10
N GLY A 22 -9.12 9.44 -5.11
CA GLY A 22 -9.49 8.67 -3.92
C GLY A 22 -11.00 8.63 -3.66
N ASP A 23 -11.81 9.08 -4.62
CA ASP A 23 -13.26 9.26 -4.48
C ASP A 23 -14.09 8.18 -5.17
N LYS A 24 -13.52 7.46 -6.15
CA LYS A 24 -14.17 6.34 -6.81
C LYS A 24 -13.74 5.04 -6.15
N ILE A 25 -14.59 4.50 -5.28
CA ILE A 25 -14.27 3.33 -4.46
C ILE A 25 -15.17 2.16 -4.87
N GLN A 26 -14.56 1.07 -5.32
CA GLN A 26 -15.24 -0.16 -5.68
C GLN A 26 -14.80 -1.30 -4.74
N PRO A 27 -15.67 -1.81 -3.86
CA PRO A 27 -15.34 -2.93 -2.99
C PRO A 27 -14.87 -4.17 -3.77
N LEU A 28 -13.78 -4.77 -3.33
CA LEU A 28 -13.21 -5.99 -3.88
C LEU A 28 -13.97 -7.21 -3.33
N THR A 29 -14.91 -7.73 -4.10
CA THR A 29 -15.80 -8.85 -3.72
C THR A 29 -15.76 -9.96 -4.78
N GLY A 30 -16.29 -11.14 -4.42
CA GLY A 30 -16.40 -12.27 -5.35
C GLY A 30 -15.04 -12.67 -5.96
N ALA A 31 -14.97 -12.69 -7.29
CA ALA A 31 -13.77 -13.04 -8.05
C ALA A 31 -12.58 -12.07 -7.87
N TRP A 32 -12.82 -10.88 -7.28
CA TRP A 32 -11.78 -9.88 -7.01
C TRP A 32 -11.41 -9.80 -5.53
N ALA A 33 -11.98 -10.66 -4.69
CA ALA A 33 -11.70 -10.66 -3.26
C ALA A 33 -10.23 -11.01 -2.99
N LEU A 34 -9.59 -10.21 -2.14
CA LEU A 34 -8.22 -10.46 -1.72
C LEU A 34 -8.12 -11.78 -0.93
N PRO A 35 -7.24 -12.71 -1.31
CA PRO A 35 -6.97 -13.88 -0.50
C PRO A 35 -6.25 -13.48 0.81
N ALA A 36 -6.34 -14.33 1.83
CA ALA A 36 -5.59 -14.13 3.07
C ALA A 36 -4.08 -14.22 2.78
N ALA A 37 -3.32 -13.27 3.32
CA ALA A 37 -1.89 -13.17 3.11
C ALA A 37 -1.19 -12.53 4.31
N ARG A 38 0.07 -12.94 4.49
CA ARG A 38 0.99 -12.38 5.47
C ARG A 38 1.94 -11.43 4.77
N PHE A 39 2.30 -10.38 5.48
CA PHE A 39 3.21 -9.34 5.02
C PHE A 39 4.23 -9.05 6.08
N VAL A 40 5.42 -8.65 5.65
CA VAL A 40 6.34 -7.88 6.49
C VAL A 40 6.24 -6.42 6.08
N VAL A 41 6.13 -5.54 7.07
CA VAL A 41 6.18 -4.08 6.91
C VAL A 41 7.44 -3.58 7.61
N VAL A 42 8.26 -2.86 6.86
CA VAL A 42 9.50 -2.22 7.31
C VAL A 42 9.31 -0.72 7.21
N LYS A 43 9.42 -0.03 8.34
CA LYS A 43 9.40 1.43 8.41
C LYS A 43 10.77 1.92 8.89
N PRO A 44 11.59 2.50 7.99
CA PRO A 44 12.79 3.22 8.40
C PRO A 44 12.45 4.41 9.30
N GLU A 45 13.41 4.83 10.13
CA GLU A 45 13.27 6.01 10.99
C GLU A 45 13.05 7.28 10.15
N ALA A 46 13.79 7.42 9.05
CA ALA A 46 13.63 8.52 8.12
C ALA A 46 12.20 8.62 7.59
N GLY A 47 11.62 9.82 7.64
CA GLY A 47 10.33 10.14 7.04
C GLY A 47 10.48 10.73 5.63
N LEU A 48 9.35 10.92 4.96
CA LEU A 48 9.24 11.62 3.68
C LEU A 48 8.08 12.61 3.77
N ASP A 49 8.26 13.84 3.29
CA ASP A 49 7.13 14.74 3.08
C ASP A 49 6.42 14.31 1.80
N THR A 50 5.14 13.96 1.95
CA THR A 50 4.28 13.61 0.82
C THR A 50 4.23 14.72 -0.22
N ARG A 51 4.27 16.00 0.23
CA ARG A 51 4.31 17.15 -0.67
C ARG A 51 5.54 17.15 -1.57
N GLU A 52 6.72 16.88 -1.03
CA GLU A 52 7.97 16.88 -1.81
C GLU A 52 7.93 15.84 -2.93
N ILE A 53 7.35 14.67 -2.67
CA ILE A 53 7.19 13.61 -3.67
C ILE A 53 6.24 14.05 -4.78
N PHE A 54 5.03 14.53 -4.42
CA PHE A 54 4.04 14.95 -5.42
C PHE A 54 4.45 16.21 -6.20
N SER A 55 5.30 17.05 -5.61
CA SER A 55 5.87 18.24 -6.27
C SER A 55 7.12 17.94 -7.10
N SER A 56 7.67 16.72 -7.04
CA SER A 56 8.86 16.37 -7.82
C SER A 56 8.61 16.45 -9.33
N PRO A 57 9.52 17.07 -10.11
CA PRO A 57 9.44 17.07 -11.57
C PRO A 57 9.65 15.67 -12.15
N ASP A 58 10.41 14.82 -11.46
CA ASP A 58 10.74 13.45 -11.89
C ASP A 58 9.61 12.45 -11.60
N LEU A 59 8.52 12.90 -10.96
CA LEU A 59 7.37 12.05 -10.72
C LEU A 59 6.67 11.71 -12.03
N LYS A 60 6.60 10.40 -12.32
CA LYS A 60 5.83 9.86 -13.43
C LYS A 60 4.33 10.10 -13.22
N ARG A 61 3.68 10.74 -14.19
CA ARG A 61 2.25 11.13 -14.14
C ARG A 61 1.43 10.61 -15.33
N ASP A 62 2.07 9.87 -16.23
CA ASP A 62 1.55 9.38 -17.51
C ASP A 62 1.55 7.84 -17.56
N SER A 63 1.49 7.19 -16.39
CA SER A 63 1.33 5.73 -16.33
C SER A 63 -0.01 5.32 -16.92
N ASP A 64 -0.01 4.21 -17.67
CA ASP A 64 -1.24 3.58 -18.15
C ASP A 64 -2.19 3.29 -17.00
N SER A 65 -3.49 3.48 -17.25
CA SER A 65 -4.52 3.17 -16.26
C SER A 65 -4.46 1.70 -15.88
N ALA A 66 -4.31 1.44 -14.59
CA ALA A 66 -4.42 0.11 -14.04
C ALA A 66 -5.85 -0.43 -14.22
N ILE A 67 -6.01 -1.72 -14.51
CA ILE A 67 -7.31 -2.37 -14.66
C ILE A 67 -7.50 -3.44 -13.58
N ILE A 68 -8.70 -3.49 -12.99
CA ILE A 68 -9.04 -4.40 -11.88
C ILE A 68 -8.84 -5.89 -12.24
N SER A 69 -8.98 -6.25 -13.52
CA SER A 69 -8.74 -7.61 -14.00
C SER A 69 -7.26 -8.01 -13.94
N GLY A 70 -6.35 -7.08 -14.22
CA GLY A 70 -4.90 -7.30 -14.06
C GLY A 70 -4.54 -7.49 -12.59
N PHE A 71 -5.16 -6.71 -11.70
CA PHE A 71 -5.02 -6.87 -10.26
C PHE A 71 -5.49 -8.24 -9.77
N ALA A 72 -6.66 -8.70 -10.22
CA ALA A 72 -7.21 -9.98 -9.81
C ALA A 72 -6.37 -11.20 -10.26
N ALA A 73 -5.56 -11.05 -11.32
CA ALA A 73 -4.66 -12.11 -11.77
C ALA A 73 -3.45 -12.27 -10.84
N GLU A 74 -2.93 -11.17 -10.29
CA GLU A 74 -1.72 -11.14 -9.47
C GLU A 74 -1.90 -10.21 -8.25
N HIS A 75 -2.87 -10.50 -7.38
CA HIS A 75 -3.30 -9.63 -6.27
C HIS A 75 -2.18 -8.93 -5.48
N PHE A 76 -1.04 -9.61 -5.29
CA PHE A 76 0.07 -9.10 -4.49
C PHE A 76 1.34 -8.84 -5.27
N ASP A 77 1.37 -8.98 -6.59
CA ASP A 77 2.52 -8.59 -7.42
C ASP A 77 2.11 -7.65 -8.57
N PHE A 78 0.81 -7.38 -8.70
CA PHE A 78 0.28 -6.44 -9.67
C PHE A 78 0.81 -5.02 -9.45
N GLY A 79 1.06 -4.36 -10.58
CA GLY A 79 1.35 -2.94 -10.65
C GLY A 79 2.69 -2.55 -10.03
N ARG A 80 2.87 -1.24 -9.89
CA ARG A 80 4.02 -0.62 -9.24
C ARG A 80 3.56 0.64 -8.53
N ASN A 81 4.36 1.10 -7.58
CA ASN A 81 4.17 2.40 -6.97
C ASN A 81 4.99 3.44 -7.75
N ASP A 82 4.32 4.28 -8.54
CA ASP A 82 4.99 5.32 -9.36
C ASP A 82 5.71 6.38 -8.50
N LEU A 83 5.34 6.52 -7.22
CA LEU A 83 6.02 7.42 -6.28
C LEU A 83 7.37 6.87 -5.82
N GLN A 84 7.61 5.56 -5.98
CA GLN A 84 8.75 4.88 -5.35
C GLN A 84 10.10 5.39 -5.85
N ASN A 85 10.28 5.62 -7.14
CA ASN A 85 11.55 6.10 -7.68
C ASN A 85 11.94 7.46 -7.10
N VAL A 86 10.96 8.38 -7.01
CA VAL A 86 11.16 9.70 -6.40
C VAL A 86 11.45 9.56 -4.91
N ALA A 87 10.70 8.72 -4.20
CA ALA A 87 10.91 8.48 -2.77
C ALA A 87 12.29 7.86 -2.47
N GLN A 88 12.79 6.96 -3.31
CA GLN A 88 14.14 6.39 -3.19
C GLN A 88 15.22 7.45 -3.41
N ALA A 89 15.02 8.37 -4.34
CA ALA A 89 15.94 9.48 -4.58
C ALA A 89 15.99 10.48 -3.42
N LEU A 90 14.82 10.81 -2.84
CA LEU A 90 14.72 11.75 -1.71
C LEU A 90 15.11 11.11 -0.36
N CYS A 91 14.86 9.80 -0.19
CA CYS A 91 15.13 9.06 1.02
C CYS A 91 15.74 7.69 0.70
N PRO A 92 17.09 7.59 0.66
CA PRO A 92 17.79 6.34 0.37
C PRO A 92 17.47 5.18 1.33
N GLU A 93 16.94 5.47 2.52
CA GLU A 93 16.48 4.43 3.46
C GLU A 93 15.35 3.57 2.87
N VAL A 94 14.52 4.10 1.96
CA VAL A 94 13.51 3.32 1.24
C VAL A 94 14.18 2.24 0.39
N GLU A 95 15.21 2.60 -0.37
CA GLU A 95 15.96 1.65 -1.19
C GLU A 95 16.69 0.61 -0.32
N LYS A 96 17.30 1.04 0.79
CA LYS A 96 17.94 0.11 1.73
C LYS A 96 16.94 -0.89 2.30
N ALA A 97 15.73 -0.46 2.66
CA ALA A 97 14.68 -1.36 3.16
C ALA A 97 14.22 -2.37 2.10
N ILE A 98 14.03 -1.93 0.85
CA ILE A 98 13.69 -2.82 -0.28
C ILE A 98 14.81 -3.84 -0.51
N ASN A 99 16.07 -3.39 -0.57
CA ASN A 99 17.22 -4.26 -0.77
C ASN A 99 17.40 -5.23 0.38
N TRP A 100 17.17 -4.80 1.63
CA TRP A 100 17.22 -5.69 2.78
C TRP A 100 16.15 -6.78 2.68
N LEU A 101 14.90 -6.45 2.33
CA LEU A 101 13.86 -7.47 2.08
C LEU A 101 14.25 -8.44 0.96
N LYS A 102 14.90 -7.94 -0.10
CA LYS A 102 15.43 -8.78 -1.19
C LYS A 102 16.48 -9.77 -0.70
N THR A 103 17.36 -9.39 0.23
CA THR A 103 18.30 -10.34 0.85
C THR A 103 17.62 -11.46 1.64
N ARG A 104 16.35 -11.26 2.03
CA ARG A 104 15.50 -12.27 2.71
C ARG A 104 14.65 -13.08 1.73
N GLY A 105 14.88 -12.95 0.43
CA GLY A 105 14.11 -13.61 -0.61
C GLY A 105 12.70 -13.03 -0.79
N LEU A 106 12.46 -11.81 -0.30
CA LEU A 106 11.16 -11.16 -0.37
C LEU A 106 11.16 -10.03 -1.40
N HIS A 107 10.04 -9.86 -2.11
CA HIS A 107 9.88 -8.78 -3.08
C HIS A 107 9.30 -7.53 -2.38
N GLY A 108 10.20 -6.62 -1.99
CA GLY A 108 9.84 -5.37 -1.29
C GLY A 108 9.36 -4.27 -2.23
N ARG A 109 8.28 -3.59 -1.85
CA ARG A 109 7.72 -2.41 -2.54
C ARG A 109 7.28 -1.35 -1.54
N MET A 110 7.34 -0.08 -1.93
CA MET A 110 6.90 1.03 -1.08
C MET A 110 5.37 1.10 -1.00
N THR A 111 4.81 1.40 0.18
CA THR A 111 3.38 1.69 0.35
C THR A 111 3.11 3.19 0.43
N GLY A 112 2.03 3.66 -0.21
CA GLY A 112 1.67 5.08 -0.26
C GLY A 112 2.79 5.95 -0.82
N SER A 113 2.99 7.14 -0.25
CA SER A 113 4.14 8.02 -0.50
C SER A 113 5.38 7.65 0.34
N GLY A 114 5.35 6.52 1.05
CA GLY A 114 6.45 6.06 1.87
C GLY A 114 6.56 6.77 3.23
N SER A 115 7.64 6.57 3.98
CA SER A 115 8.82 5.74 3.65
C SER A 115 8.67 4.25 4.00
N ALA A 116 7.48 3.80 4.41
CA ALA A 116 7.25 2.38 4.69
C ALA A 116 7.34 1.52 3.42
N VAL A 117 7.95 0.35 3.58
CA VAL A 117 8.09 -0.68 2.56
C VAL A 117 7.43 -1.95 3.07
N PHE A 118 6.80 -2.72 2.19
CA PHE A 118 6.20 -3.99 2.52
C PHE A 118 6.59 -5.07 1.51
N ALA A 119 6.53 -6.32 1.93
CA ALA A 119 6.62 -7.47 1.04
C ALA A 119 5.61 -8.54 1.46
N GLN A 120 5.04 -9.25 0.49
CA GLN A 120 4.29 -10.48 0.78
C GLN A 120 5.26 -11.52 1.36
N MET A 121 4.83 -12.21 2.41
CA MET A 121 5.62 -13.22 3.11
C MET A 121 4.91 -14.58 3.00
N PRO A 122 5.07 -15.30 1.87
CA PRO A 122 4.40 -16.59 1.64
C PRO A 122 4.93 -17.70 2.56
N HIS A 123 6.17 -17.55 3.03
CA HIS A 123 6.83 -18.45 3.97
C HIS A 123 7.48 -17.62 5.08
N ALA A 124 7.71 -18.23 6.24
CA ALA A 124 8.47 -17.56 7.29
C ALA A 124 9.86 -17.15 6.77
N ALA A 125 10.21 -15.88 6.97
CA ALA A 125 11.52 -15.34 6.62
C ALA A 125 12.27 -14.96 7.90
N ASP A 126 13.59 -15.10 7.88
CA ASP A 126 14.44 -14.55 8.93
C ASP A 126 14.55 -13.04 8.78
N LEU A 127 14.03 -12.32 9.77
CA LEU A 127 13.98 -10.86 9.82
C LEU A 127 15.05 -10.28 10.77
N ASP A 128 15.95 -11.10 11.30
CA ASP A 128 17.05 -10.65 12.14
C ASP A 128 18.05 -9.81 11.34
N GLY A 129 18.80 -8.94 12.03
CA GLY A 129 19.78 -8.07 11.38
C GLY A 129 19.17 -6.93 10.55
N ALA A 130 17.90 -6.59 10.78
CA ALA A 130 17.39 -5.27 10.42
C ALA A 130 18.15 -4.20 11.23
N PRO A 131 18.47 -3.03 10.64
CA PRO A 131 18.95 -1.88 11.40
C PRO A 131 18.06 -1.58 12.60
N SER A 132 18.66 -1.31 13.76
CA SER A 132 17.92 -1.10 15.02
C SER A 132 16.98 0.10 14.99
N ALA A 133 17.25 1.08 14.11
CA ALA A 133 16.39 2.24 13.90
C ALA A 133 15.12 1.90 13.09
N TRP A 134 15.05 0.73 12.44
CA TRP A 134 13.90 0.33 11.66
C TRP A 134 12.85 -0.35 12.52
N GLN A 135 11.58 -0.06 12.24
CA GLN A 135 10.48 -0.84 12.76
C GLN A 135 10.12 -1.93 11.77
N VAL A 136 10.27 -3.18 12.16
CA VAL A 136 9.86 -4.35 11.37
C VAL A 136 8.68 -5.02 12.06
N ARG A 137 7.59 -5.26 11.32
CA ARG A 137 6.38 -5.90 11.82
C ARG A 137 5.87 -6.92 10.81
N VAL A 138 5.45 -8.08 11.30
CA VAL A 138 4.70 -9.05 10.51
C VAL A 138 3.22 -8.82 10.76
N CYS A 139 2.45 -8.69 9.68
CA CYS A 139 1.03 -8.40 9.69
C CYS A 139 0.28 -9.36 8.78
N GLU A 140 -1.03 -9.49 8.99
CA GLU A 140 -1.95 -10.19 8.11
C GLU A 140 -2.93 -9.18 7.51
N ASN A 141 -3.33 -9.36 6.26
CA ASN A 141 -4.43 -8.57 5.72
C ASN A 141 -5.76 -8.97 6.37
N LEU A 142 -6.64 -7.99 6.52
CA LEU A 142 -7.97 -8.21 7.06
C LEU A 142 -8.97 -8.20 5.90
N LEU A 143 -9.91 -9.14 5.92
CA LEU A 143 -11.03 -9.15 4.96
C LEU A 143 -12.00 -7.99 5.20
N ARG A 144 -12.08 -7.53 6.45
CA ARG A 144 -12.96 -6.44 6.89
C ARG A 144 -12.20 -5.52 7.84
N HIS A 145 -12.40 -4.23 7.67
CA HIS A 145 -11.83 -3.23 8.57
C HIS A 145 -12.34 -3.43 10.01
N PRO A 146 -11.48 -3.34 11.05
CA PRO A 146 -11.89 -3.57 12.44
C PRO A 146 -13.05 -2.68 12.92
N LEU A 147 -13.15 -1.47 12.36
CA LEU A 147 -14.19 -0.49 12.70
C LEU A 147 -15.39 -0.50 11.74
N ALA A 148 -15.50 -1.48 10.83
CA ALA A 148 -16.60 -1.52 9.85
C ALA A 148 -18.00 -1.53 10.52
N GLY A 149 -18.12 -2.04 11.76
CA GLY A 149 -19.37 -2.03 12.51
C GLY A 149 -19.68 -0.74 13.28
N TRP A 150 -18.76 0.23 13.29
CA TRP A 150 -18.88 1.46 14.08
C TRP A 150 -19.48 2.63 13.28
N ALA A 151 -19.21 2.69 11.98
CA ALA A 151 -19.82 3.65 11.07
C ALA A 151 -21.11 3.05 10.49
N LYS A 152 -22.17 2.97 11.30
CA LYS A 152 -23.50 2.56 10.84
C LYS A 152 -24.21 3.75 10.19
N ASP A 153 -23.82 4.11 8.98
CA ASP A 153 -24.69 4.92 8.11
C ASP A 153 -24.68 4.31 6.70
N GLU A 154 -25.88 3.91 6.25
CA GLU A 154 -26.11 3.17 4.99
C GLU A 154 -25.90 4.01 3.72
N SER A 155 -25.38 5.24 3.84
CA SER A 155 -25.33 6.21 2.73
C SER A 155 -23.93 6.44 2.13
N PHE A 156 -22.92 5.64 2.46
CA PHE A 156 -21.58 5.77 1.85
C PHE A 156 -21.49 5.04 0.51
N GLY A 157 -21.87 5.73 -0.57
CA GLY A 157 -21.21 5.59 -1.87
C GLY A 157 -21.51 4.33 -2.69
N LEU A 158 -22.61 3.63 -2.45
CA LEU A 158 -23.16 2.76 -3.50
C LEU A 158 -23.72 3.67 -4.60
N LEU A 159 -23.02 3.76 -5.73
CA LEU A 159 -23.60 4.32 -6.94
C LEU A 159 -24.86 3.51 -7.30
N PRO A 160 -25.92 4.14 -7.83
CA PRO A 160 -27.12 3.44 -8.30
C PRO A 160 -26.82 2.45 -9.43
#